data_AF-A0A3M1ZR38-F1
#
_entry.id   AF-A0A3M1ZR38-F1
#
_cell.length_a   1.000
_cell.length_b   1.000
_cell.length_c   1.000
_cell.angle_alpha   90.00
_cell.angle_beta   90.00
_cell.angle_gamma   90.00
#
_symmetry.space_group_name_H-M   'P 1'
#
loop_
_entity.id
_entity.type
_entity.pdbx_description
1 polymer ?
#
loop_
_entity_poly.entity_id
_entity_poly.type
_entity_poly.pdbx_seq_one_letter_code
_entity_poly.pdbx_strand_id
1 'polypeptide(L)'
;MIKKEMQRGFTLIELMIVIAIIGILAAIAIPQFASYRVKAYNSSAESDLNTARTVYETFFNDNAVYPKAVSPATGKITIKNGSASATFTTSDKVYFGSKVGANDQSYGAATKHTAGDIIYQTTSDAPTITQKTGTKGKKLANGDVPKAP
;
A
#
# COMPACT_ATOMS: atom_id res chain seq x y z
N MET A 1 -46.57 20.28 -45.50
CA MET A 1 -45.35 21.09 -45.75
C MET A 1 -44.43 20.88 -44.55
N ILE A 2 -43.31 20.15 -44.71
CA ILE A 2 -42.41 19.82 -43.59
C ILE A 2 -41.38 20.94 -43.48
N LYS A 3 -41.38 21.68 -42.37
CA LYS A 3 -40.34 22.68 -42.07
C LYS A 3 -39.02 21.94 -41.84
N LYS A 4 -38.04 22.19 -42.70
CA LYS A 4 -36.66 21.70 -42.53
C LYS A 4 -35.99 22.56 -41.46
N GLU A 5 -35.93 22.07 -40.23
CA GLU A 5 -35.12 22.66 -39.16
C GLU A 5 -33.65 22.71 -39.64
N MET A 6 -33.06 23.90 -39.73
CA MET A 6 -31.64 24.04 -40.07
C MET A 6 -30.83 23.53 -38.89
N GLN A 7 -30.16 22.38 -39.06
CA GLN A 7 -29.19 21.87 -38.10
C GLN A 7 -28.04 22.89 -37.99
N ARG A 8 -27.97 23.58 -36.85
CA ARG A 8 -26.84 24.45 -36.52
C ARG A 8 -25.65 23.55 -36.19
N GLY A 9 -24.63 23.57 -37.04
CA GLY A 9 -23.36 22.89 -36.78
C GLY A 9 -22.55 23.60 -35.69
N PHE A 10 -21.67 22.85 -35.03
CA PHE A 10 -20.71 23.38 -34.06
C PHE A 10 -19.68 24.26 -34.77
N THR A 11 -19.31 25.39 -34.18
CA THR A 11 -18.27 26.26 -34.74
C THR A 11 -16.88 25.77 -34.34
N LEU A 12 -15.88 25.99 -35.21
CA LEU A 12 -14.49 25.68 -34.88
C LEU A 12 -13.99 26.47 -33.67
N ILE A 13 -14.47 27.71 -33.50
CA ILE A 13 -14.07 28.55 -32.36
C ILE A 13 -14.63 28.03 -31.03
N GLU A 14 -15.86 27.50 -31.02
CA GLU A 14 -16.42 26.83 -29.83
C GLU A 14 -15.58 25.62 -29.44
N LEU A 15 -15.16 24.82 -30.43
CA LEU A 15 -14.30 23.66 -30.15
C LEU A 15 -12.93 24.09 -29.62
N MET A 16 -12.33 25.15 -30.17
CA MET A 16 -11.03 25.68 -29.74
C MET A 16 -11.03 26.18 -28.29
N ILE A 17 -12.10 26.86 -27.86
CA ILE A 17 -12.22 27.34 -26.48
C ILE A 17 -12.38 26.16 -25.51
N VAL A 18 -13.16 25.15 -25.89
CA VAL A 18 -13.36 23.95 -25.06
C VAL A 18 -12.04 23.21 -24.83
N ILE A 19 -11.24 22.99 -25.86
CA ILE A 19 -9.93 22.32 -25.70
C ILE A 19 -8.96 23.16 -24.87
N ALA A 20 -9.02 24.50 -24.97
CA ALA A 20 -8.18 25.38 -24.17
C ALA A 20 -8.52 25.27 -22.67
N ILE A 21 -9.80 25.27 -22.32
CA ILE A 21 -10.26 25.13 -20.94
C ILE A 21 -9.90 23.72 -20.40
N ILE A 22 -10.16 22.66 -21.16
CA ILE A 22 -9.79 21.29 -20.76
C ILE A 22 -8.28 21.17 -20.58
N GLY A 23 -7.47 21.82 -21.44
CA GLY A 23 -6.01 21.86 -21.31
C GLY A 23 -5.54 22.46 -19.99
N ILE A 24 -6.12 23.59 -19.58
CA ILE A 24 -5.79 24.25 -18.31
C ILE A 24 -6.18 23.37 -17.12
N LEU A 25 -7.39 22.78 -17.14
CA LEU A 25 -7.86 21.91 -16.06
C LEU A 25 -7.00 20.64 -15.95
N ALA A 26 -6.67 20.02 -17.08
CA ALA A 26 -5.84 18.81 -17.12
C ALA A 26 -4.43 19.05 -16.59
N ALA A 27 -3.83 20.21 -16.90
CA ALA A 27 -2.49 20.57 -16.44
C ALA A 27 -2.37 20.59 -14.90
N ILE A 28 -3.43 21.00 -14.19
CA ILE A 28 -3.48 21.01 -12.71
C ILE A 28 -3.92 19.64 -12.18
N ALA A 29 -4.94 19.05 -12.79
CA ALA A 29 -5.57 17.83 -12.29
C ALA A 29 -4.66 16.60 -12.38
N ILE A 30 -3.89 16.44 -13.46
CA ILE A 30 -3.02 15.27 -13.70
C ILE A 30 -1.96 15.09 -12.60
N PRO A 31 -1.10 16.09 -12.29
CA PRO A 31 -0.08 15.92 -11.25
C PRO A 31 -0.70 15.71 -9.86
N GLN A 32 -1.80 16.41 -9.56
CA GLN A 32 -2.53 16.23 -8.30
C GLN A 32 -3.07 14.80 -8.18
N PHE A 33 -3.77 14.30 -9.20
CA PHE A 33 -4.32 12.95 -9.21
C PHE A 33 -3.23 11.87 -9.07
N ALA A 34 -2.07 12.07 -9.71
CA ALA A 34 -0.93 11.18 -9.56
C ALA A 34 -0.42 11.12 -8.11
N SER A 35 -0.36 12.25 -7.40
CA SER A 35 0.01 12.30 -5.98
C SER A 35 -1.03 11.61 -5.09
N TYR A 36 -2.33 11.87 -5.33
CA TYR A 36 -3.40 11.21 -4.58
C TYR A 36 -3.37 9.69 -4.70
N ARG A 37 -3.09 9.18 -5.90
CA ARG A 37 -2.91 7.73 -6.10
C ARG A 37 -1.76 7.17 -5.28
N VAL A 38 -0.62 7.86 -5.21
CA VAL A 38 0.52 7.44 -4.37
C VAL A 38 0.13 7.40 -2.89
N LYS A 39 -0.59 8.41 -2.40
CA LYS A 39 -1.10 8.42 -1.03
C LYS A 39 -2.06 7.26 -0.74
N ALA A 40 -2.95 6.94 -1.69
CA ALA A 40 -3.84 5.79 -1.56
C ALA A 40 -3.07 4.46 -1.50
N TYR A 41 -2.03 4.31 -2.31
CA TYR A 41 -1.13 3.14 -2.25
C TYR A 41 -0.39 3.02 -0.92
N ASN A 42 0.08 4.14 -0.37
CA ASN A 42 0.73 4.16 0.94
C ASN A 42 -0.26 3.79 2.05
N SER A 43 -1.47 4.36 2.03
CA SER A 43 -2.53 4.04 3.00
C SER A 43 -2.92 2.56 2.98
N SER A 44 -2.97 1.94 1.80
CA SER A 44 -3.19 0.49 1.68
C SER A 44 -2.06 -0.32 2.34
N ALA A 45 -0.80 0.07 2.14
CA ALA A 45 0.32 -0.60 2.81
C ALA A 45 0.26 -0.44 4.35
N GLU A 46 -0.11 0.74 4.84
CA GLU A 46 -0.27 1.01 6.28
C GLU A 46 -1.40 0.17 6.89
N SER A 47 -2.54 0.09 6.21
CA SER A 47 -3.68 -0.73 6.65
C SER A 47 -3.34 -2.22 6.72
N ASP A 48 -2.62 -2.72 5.71
CA ASP A 48 -2.16 -4.12 5.68
C ASP A 48 -1.18 -4.41 6.82
N LEU A 49 -0.32 -3.45 7.19
CA LEU A 49 0.59 -3.63 8.32
C LEU A 49 -0.16 -3.69 9.65
N ASN A 50 -1.17 -2.85 9.84
CA ASN A 50 -2.04 -2.90 11.01
C ASN A 50 -2.73 -4.27 11.12
N THR A 51 -3.25 -4.79 10.01
CA THR A 51 -3.85 -6.13 9.96
C THR A 51 -2.85 -7.19 10.35
N ALA A 52 -1.65 -7.18 9.74
CA ALA A 52 -0.60 -8.13 10.05
C ALA A 52 -0.21 -8.07 11.53
N ARG A 53 -0.07 -6.87 12.09
CA ARG A 53 0.22 -6.68 13.51
C ARG A 53 -0.83 -7.31 14.41
N THR A 54 -2.11 -7.05 14.18
CA THR A 54 -3.18 -7.68 14.97
C THR A 54 -3.06 -9.21 14.94
N VAL A 55 -2.77 -9.78 13.77
CA VAL A 55 -2.57 -11.24 13.63
C VAL A 55 -1.34 -11.70 14.42
N TYR A 56 -0.25 -10.94 14.45
CA TYR A 56 0.94 -11.27 15.25
C TYR A 56 0.64 -11.25 16.75
N GLU A 57 -0.06 -10.23 17.25
CA GLU A 57 -0.42 -10.15 18.67
C GLU A 57 -1.39 -11.27 19.08
N THR A 58 -2.40 -11.56 18.24
CA THR A 58 -3.30 -12.69 18.48
C THR A 58 -2.52 -14.01 18.50
N PHE A 59 -1.62 -14.23 17.55
CA PHE A 59 -0.81 -15.45 17.52
C PHE A 59 0.06 -15.59 18.77
N PHE A 60 0.66 -14.50 19.24
CA PHE A 60 1.46 -14.50 20.48
C PHE A 60 0.60 -14.81 21.71
N ASN A 61 -0.60 -14.25 21.82
CA ASN A 61 -1.51 -14.56 22.92
C ASN A 61 -1.88 -16.05 22.99
N ASP A 62 -2.03 -16.69 21.83
CA ASP A 62 -2.43 -18.11 21.76
C ASP A 62 -1.24 -19.07 21.93
N ASN A 63 -0.04 -18.68 21.50
CA ASN A 63 1.12 -19.59 21.37
C ASN A 63 2.35 -19.18 22.21
N ALA A 64 2.31 -18.02 22.87
CA ALA A 64 3.40 -17.41 23.62
C ALA A 64 4.71 -17.16 22.84
N VAL A 65 4.66 -17.23 21.50
CA VAL A 65 5.77 -17.00 20.57
C VAL A 65 5.26 -16.25 19.35
N TYR A 66 6.11 -15.44 18.71
CA TYR A 66 5.77 -14.79 17.44
C TYR A 66 6.07 -15.70 16.23
N PRO A 67 5.25 -15.64 15.17
CA PRO A 67 5.44 -16.45 13.99
C PRO A 67 6.41 -15.82 12.98
N LYS A 68 7.06 -16.66 12.19
CA LYS A 68 7.91 -16.25 11.05
C LYS A 68 7.09 -16.24 9.76
N ALA A 69 7.29 -15.23 8.92
CA ALA A 69 6.73 -15.19 7.56
C ALA A 69 7.79 -15.56 6.50
N VAL A 70 7.34 -16.08 5.35
CA VAL A 70 8.17 -16.06 4.13
C VAL A 70 8.18 -14.62 3.62
N SER A 71 9.35 -13.98 3.64
CA SER A 71 9.50 -12.53 3.49
C SER A 71 10.62 -12.16 2.50
N PRO A 72 10.44 -11.12 1.65
CA PRO A 72 9.23 -10.31 1.48
C PRO A 72 8.27 -10.99 0.49
N ALA A 73 6.96 -10.97 0.78
CA ALA A 73 5.93 -11.62 -0.05
C ALA A 73 4.65 -10.76 -0.17
N THR A 74 3.76 -11.11 -1.09
CA THR A 74 2.49 -10.40 -1.34
C THR A 74 1.36 -11.41 -1.59
N GLY A 75 0.12 -10.97 -1.45
CA GLY A 75 -1.08 -11.81 -1.56
C GLY A 75 -1.35 -12.53 -0.24
N LYS A 76 -1.63 -13.83 -0.30
CA LYS A 76 -1.90 -14.65 0.88
C LYS A 76 -0.59 -14.95 1.63
N ILE A 77 -0.42 -14.35 2.81
CA ILE A 77 0.76 -14.52 3.67
C ILE A 77 0.44 -15.53 4.75
N THR A 78 1.14 -16.65 4.74
CA THR A 78 1.11 -17.62 5.84
C THR A 78 2.28 -17.37 6.77
N ILE A 79 1.96 -17.18 8.05
CA ILE A 79 2.93 -17.03 9.15
C ILE A 79 2.86 -18.29 10.01
N LYS A 80 4.02 -18.78 10.44
CA LYS A 80 4.10 -20.05 11.18
C LYS A 80 5.16 -20.03 12.26
N ASN A 81 4.89 -20.77 13.34
CA ASN A 81 5.88 -21.20 14.32
C ASN A 81 5.58 -22.66 14.68
N GLY A 82 6.49 -23.59 14.33
CA GLY A 82 6.22 -25.02 14.41
C GLY A 82 4.96 -25.42 13.63
N SER A 83 4.03 -26.10 14.29
CA SER A 83 2.73 -26.52 13.72
C SER A 83 1.66 -25.42 13.76
N ALA A 84 1.84 -24.38 14.58
CA ALA A 84 0.90 -23.27 14.66
C ALA A 84 1.07 -22.35 13.45
N SER A 85 -0.05 -21.95 12.84
CA SER A 85 -0.04 -21.06 11.69
C SER A 85 -1.24 -20.11 11.69
N ALA A 86 -1.03 -18.93 11.14
CA ALA A 86 -2.08 -17.98 10.83
C ALA A 86 -1.89 -17.47 9.40
N THR A 87 -2.92 -16.88 8.82
CA THR A 87 -2.85 -16.33 7.47
C THR A 87 -3.62 -15.04 7.39
N PHE A 88 -3.08 -14.09 6.65
CA PHE A 88 -3.74 -12.86 6.24
C PHE A 88 -3.43 -12.58 4.78
N THR A 89 -4.20 -11.70 4.16
CA THR A 89 -4.03 -11.33 2.76
C THR A 89 -3.64 -9.87 2.68
N THR A 90 -2.57 -9.56 1.94
CA THR A 90 -2.22 -8.18 1.61
C THR A 90 -3.02 -7.71 0.41
N SER A 91 -3.24 -6.40 0.34
CA SER A 91 -3.71 -5.70 -0.84
C SER A 91 -2.78 -5.91 -2.05
N ASP A 92 -3.29 -5.65 -3.26
CA ASP A 92 -2.51 -5.81 -4.51
C ASP A 92 -1.20 -5.02 -4.45
N LYS A 93 -0.09 -5.68 -4.84
CA LYS A 93 1.27 -5.11 -4.87
C LYS A 93 1.79 -4.52 -3.55
N VAL A 94 1.13 -4.77 -2.42
CA VAL A 94 1.69 -4.56 -1.09
C VAL A 94 2.55 -5.75 -0.73
N TYR A 95 3.84 -5.50 -0.52
CA TYR A 95 4.77 -6.51 -0.04
C TYR A 95 4.87 -6.39 1.48
N PHE A 96 4.69 -7.52 2.17
CA PHE A 96 4.89 -7.68 3.59
C PHE A 96 6.21 -8.41 3.87
N GLY A 97 6.89 -8.03 4.94
CA GLY A 97 8.01 -8.77 5.46
C GLY A 97 8.08 -8.71 6.98
N SER A 98 8.63 -9.77 7.58
CA SER A 98 8.83 -9.84 9.03
C SER A 98 10.15 -10.52 9.41
N LYS A 99 10.60 -10.19 10.61
CA LYS A 99 11.71 -10.81 11.33
C LYS A 99 11.24 -11.06 12.75
N VAL A 100 11.76 -12.11 13.38
CA VAL A 100 11.57 -12.33 14.81
C VAL A 100 12.91 -12.30 15.54
N GLY A 101 12.86 -11.97 16.82
CA GLY A 101 14.03 -11.84 17.66
C GLY A 101 14.42 -13.13 18.35
N ALA A 102 15.20 -13.00 19.43
CA ALA A 102 15.66 -14.15 20.20
C ALA A 102 14.48 -14.91 20.80
N ASN A 103 14.55 -16.25 20.74
CA ASN A 103 13.51 -17.16 21.24
C ASN A 103 12.11 -16.86 20.69
N ASP A 104 12.02 -16.17 19.54
CA ASP A 104 10.78 -15.77 18.90
C ASP A 104 9.86 -14.89 19.81
N GLN A 105 10.43 -14.18 20.79
CA GLN A 105 9.68 -13.34 21.76
C GLN A 105 9.47 -11.89 21.32
N SER A 106 10.03 -11.49 20.19
CA SER A 106 9.86 -10.16 19.62
C SER A 106 9.73 -10.26 18.11
N TYR A 107 9.13 -9.25 17.48
CA TYR A 107 9.06 -9.16 16.03
C TYR A 107 9.34 -7.76 15.51
N GLY A 108 9.78 -7.70 14.26
CA GLY A 108 9.80 -6.51 13.42
C GLY A 108 9.08 -6.84 12.13
N ALA A 109 8.14 -5.99 11.72
CA ALA A 109 7.39 -6.17 10.48
C ALA A 109 7.38 -4.89 9.65
N ALA A 110 7.28 -5.04 8.34
CA ALA A 110 7.18 -3.93 7.42
C ALA A 110 6.26 -4.24 6.24
N THR A 111 5.62 -3.20 5.71
CA THR A 111 4.90 -3.25 4.44
C THR A 111 5.34 -2.13 3.51
N LYS A 112 5.20 -2.39 2.22
CA LYS A 112 5.38 -1.38 1.18
C LYS A 112 4.56 -1.70 -0.06
N HIS A 113 3.82 -0.72 -0.56
CA HIS A 113 3.22 -0.82 -1.89
C HIS A 113 4.24 -0.50 -2.98
N THR A 114 4.30 -1.28 -4.06
CA THR A 114 5.31 -1.10 -5.13
C THR A 114 5.22 0.28 -5.81
N ALA A 115 4.02 0.83 -5.98
CA ALA A 115 3.81 2.18 -6.53
C ALA A 115 3.79 3.30 -5.47
N GLY A 116 3.93 2.94 -4.19
CA GLY A 116 4.08 3.87 -3.08
C GLY A 116 5.54 4.29 -2.88
N ASP A 117 5.74 5.33 -2.08
CA ASP A 117 7.04 5.92 -1.75
C ASP A 117 7.36 5.87 -0.25
N ILE A 118 6.51 5.21 0.54
CA ILE A 118 6.72 5.02 1.98
C ILE A 118 6.77 3.52 2.30
N ILE A 119 7.71 3.17 3.19
CA ILE A 119 7.76 1.88 3.87
C ILE A 119 7.21 2.09 5.28
N TYR A 120 6.24 1.28 5.66
CA TYR A 120 5.68 1.29 7.01
C TYR A 120 6.30 0.17 7.81
N GLN A 121 6.65 0.44 9.07
CA GLN A 121 7.38 -0.48 9.94
C GLN A 121 6.75 -0.50 11.34
N THR A 122 6.75 -1.66 11.99
CA THR A 122 6.33 -1.81 13.39
C THR A 122 7.21 -2.85 14.07
N THR A 123 7.31 -2.77 15.39
CA THR A 123 7.98 -3.79 16.21
C THR A 123 7.09 -4.17 17.39
N SER A 124 7.41 -5.27 18.08
CA SER A 124 6.72 -5.67 19.31
C SER A 124 6.89 -4.66 20.47
N ASP A 125 7.98 -3.90 20.48
CA ASP A 125 8.30 -2.99 21.60
C ASP A 125 7.65 -1.61 21.46
N ALA A 126 7.33 -1.21 20.24
CA ALA A 126 6.71 0.07 19.95
C ALA A 126 5.35 -0.17 19.29
N PRO A 127 4.23 0.13 19.98
CA PRO A 127 2.90 -0.09 19.44
C PRO A 127 2.51 0.95 18.37
N THR A 128 3.47 1.55 17.67
CA THR A 128 3.25 2.61 16.70
C THR A 128 3.86 2.21 15.36
N ILE A 129 3.11 2.43 14.29
CA ILE A 129 3.65 2.32 12.94
C ILE A 129 4.57 3.52 12.69
N THR A 130 5.80 3.22 12.31
CA THR A 130 6.81 4.19 11.89
C THR A 130 6.93 4.19 10.36
N GLN A 131 7.41 5.30 9.80
CA GLN A 131 7.56 5.47 8.36
C GLN A 131 9.04 5.65 8.01
N LYS A 132 9.46 4.98 6.95
CA LYS A 132 10.78 5.12 6.32
C LYS A 132 10.57 5.48 4.86
N THR A 133 11.40 6.37 4.32
CA THR A 133 11.39 6.69 2.89
C THR A 133 11.65 5.44 2.06
N GLY A 134 10.78 5.16 1.10
CA GLY A 134 10.93 4.11 0.11
C GLY A 134 11.09 4.67 -1.30
N THR A 135 11.52 3.82 -2.23
CA THR A 135 11.58 4.19 -3.65
C THR A 135 10.39 3.62 -4.41
N LYS A 136 9.64 4.47 -5.11
CA LYS A 136 8.56 4.06 -6.01
C LYS A 136 9.08 3.11 -7.10
N GLY A 137 8.28 2.10 -7.43
CA GLY A 137 8.60 1.03 -8.37
C GLY A 137 9.44 -0.11 -7.77
N LYS A 138 9.89 0.00 -6.52
CA LYS A 138 10.66 -1.05 -5.84
C LYS A 138 9.81 -1.79 -4.83
N LYS A 139 9.92 -3.12 -4.83
CA LYS A 139 9.35 -4.02 -3.81
C LYS A 139 10.00 -3.73 -2.44
N LEU A 140 9.38 -4.22 -1.37
CA LEU A 140 10.02 -4.24 -0.05
C LEU A 140 11.28 -5.13 -0.13
N ALA A 141 12.41 -4.70 0.43
CA ALA A 141 13.61 -5.51 0.54
C ALA A 141 13.75 -6.11 1.95
N ASN A 142 14.49 -7.21 2.10
CA ASN A 142 14.76 -7.79 3.43
C ASN A 142 15.51 -6.83 4.38
N GLY A 143 16.31 -5.91 3.83
CA GLY A 143 16.96 -4.85 4.60
C GLY A 143 16.01 -3.75 5.10
N ASP A 144 14.80 -3.65 4.53
CA ASP A 144 13.79 -2.68 4.94
C ASP A 144 12.90 -3.20 6.07
N VAL A 145 12.94 -4.49 6.39
CA VAL A 145 12.22 -5.01 7.56
C VAL A 145 13.05 -4.69 8.81
N PRO A 146 12.47 -3.99 9.81
CA PRO A 146 13.20 -3.64 11.03
C PRO A 146 13.67 -4.92 11.73
N LYS A 147 14.81 -4.85 12.41
CA LYS A 147 15.23 -5.93 13.30
C LYS A 147 14.19 -6.02 14.42
N ALA A 148 13.82 -7.23 14.81
CA ALA A 148 13.10 -7.41 16.05
C ALA A 148 13.98 -6.93 17.21
N PRO A 149 13.40 -6.24 18.20
CA PRO A 149 14.14 -5.78 19.37
C PRO A 149 14.77 -6.94 20.15
#